data_AF-A0A6J0H3I1-F1
#
_entry.id   AF-A0A6J0H3I1-F1
#
_cell.length_a   1.000
_cell.length_b   1.000
_cell.length_c   1.000
_cell.angle_alpha   90.00
_cell.angle_beta   90.00
_cell.angle_gamma   90.00
#
_symmetry.space_group_name_H-M   'P 1'
#
loop_
_entity.id
_entity.type
_entity.pdbx_description
1 polymer ?
#
loop_
_entity_poly.entity_id
_entity_poly.type
_entity_poly.pdbx_seq_one_letter_code
_entity_poly.pdbx_strand_id
1 'polypeptide(L)'
;MFGFITLPTIISDYGIFNSTVANISPKNTDYNCSIYEPSGNKGLVYFYTYLQDLLSGTGFLEVTRLFYGYYTVDAVWISVMRYNLPLAYLLATFAYLALSFLWIIKRSVEGFKQNLVHDADPFQSYCNKVFAGWDFCITDPNAAQLKHRSLQYELQMDLEEERLKQKIADRTIKEELRIYSLRIFINIIVIAILSGCFYSIYRVTVFSQEKSNDISNTNFQANLLVQYLPSIVITLANFIGPQIFSFLIKFEDYLPAFEIILTLMRCVFLRLANIGVLLFSLWSQISNCAADKCEPCGYNYKLYPCWESDVGQEMYKLMIFDFIIILGMTLFVDFPRKLLVTHCSCKPVQWWGLSEFRISDNVLEIIYGQTICWIGTFFSPLLPAIATVKYFIIFYIKKISLIHARKPADRPIRASSSNFFFLAVLLIGLILAFIPVGVSIASIPSSKACGPFRNFNTSWEVVPDTIRGFPKGLQQVLFGMASEAFAVPFFMVICLIMFYFMALAGAHKRVVERLEEQLALESRDKMFLIRKITEAKRCP
;
A
#
# COMPACT_ATOMS: atom_id res chain seq x y z
N MET A 1 -6.89 -15.24 8.21
CA MET A 1 -5.86 -15.53 9.23
C MET A 1 -6.45 -16.06 10.53
N PHE A 2 -7.19 -15.27 11.33
CA PHE A 2 -7.66 -15.72 12.65
C PHE A 2 -8.40 -17.07 12.63
N GLY A 3 -9.46 -17.18 11.82
CA GLY A 3 -10.27 -18.40 11.78
C GLY A 3 -9.54 -19.67 11.30
N PHE A 4 -8.54 -19.53 10.42
CA PHE A 4 -7.84 -20.68 9.80
C PHE A 4 -6.51 -21.02 10.47
N ILE A 5 -5.92 -20.09 11.22
CA ILE A 5 -4.57 -20.27 11.79
C ILE A 5 -4.64 -20.16 13.31
N THR A 6 -5.01 -19.00 13.85
CA THR A 6 -4.97 -18.76 15.31
C THR A 6 -6.00 -19.58 16.06
N LEU A 7 -7.21 -19.73 15.50
CA LEU A 7 -8.30 -20.42 16.18
C LEU A 7 -8.00 -21.93 16.35
N PRO A 8 -7.58 -22.68 15.30
CA PRO A 8 -7.15 -24.06 15.46
C PRO A 8 -6.01 -24.25 16.47
N THR A 9 -5.02 -23.34 16.48
CA THR A 9 -3.93 -23.42 17.47
C THR A 9 -4.41 -23.17 18.89
N ILE A 10 -5.30 -22.19 19.11
CA ILE A 10 -5.87 -21.92 20.43
C ILE A 10 -6.63 -23.15 20.94
N ILE A 11 -7.48 -23.74 20.11
CA ILE A 11 -8.29 -24.89 20.51
C ILE A 11 -7.40 -26.10 20.85
N SER A 12 -6.29 -26.28 20.11
CA SER A 12 -5.26 -27.27 20.40
C SER A 12 -4.57 -27.02 21.74
N ASP A 13 -4.15 -25.78 22.03
CA ASP A 13 -3.46 -25.43 23.28
C ASP A 13 -4.32 -25.71 24.54
N TYR A 14 -5.65 -25.58 24.41
CA TYR A 14 -6.60 -25.90 25.49
C TYR A 14 -6.96 -27.40 25.58
N GLY A 15 -6.33 -28.27 24.78
CA GLY A 15 -6.51 -29.72 24.83
C GLY A 15 -7.87 -30.22 24.34
N ILE A 16 -8.62 -29.39 23.60
CA ILE A 16 -9.94 -29.75 23.06
C ILE A 16 -9.79 -30.72 21.86
N PHE A 17 -8.72 -30.56 21.08
CA PHE A 17 -8.36 -31.47 19.97
C PHE A 17 -6.94 -31.99 20.16
N ASN A 18 -6.70 -33.24 19.76
CA ASN A 18 -5.35 -33.81 19.71
C ASN A 18 -4.53 -33.11 18.64
N SER A 19 -3.35 -32.64 19.00
CA SER A 19 -2.40 -32.02 18.08
C SER A 19 -1.06 -32.72 18.08
N THR A 20 -0.37 -32.65 16.94
CA THR A 20 1.00 -33.12 16.80
C THR A 20 1.90 -31.92 16.60
N VAL A 21 2.94 -31.80 17.43
CA VAL A 21 4.02 -30.85 17.21
C VAL A 21 5.00 -31.47 16.22
N ALA A 22 5.54 -30.65 15.32
CA ALA A 22 6.54 -31.08 14.36
C ALA A 22 7.80 -31.63 15.09
N ASN A 23 8.05 -32.93 14.97
CA ASN A 23 9.30 -33.53 15.43
C ASN A 23 10.35 -33.40 14.31
N ILE A 24 11.42 -32.65 14.60
CA ILE A 24 12.57 -32.55 13.70
C ILE A 24 13.23 -33.92 13.61
N SER A 25 13.37 -34.48 12.41
CA SER A 25 14.19 -35.67 12.21
C SER A 25 15.67 -35.28 12.30
N PRO A 26 16.44 -35.79 13.28
CA PRO A 26 17.81 -35.35 13.56
C PRO A 26 18.82 -35.74 12.47
N LYS A 27 18.43 -36.50 11.43
CA LYS A 27 19.38 -37.03 10.43
C LYS A 27 19.92 -35.99 9.45
N ASN A 28 19.28 -34.83 9.28
CA ASN A 28 19.62 -33.85 8.24
C ASN A 28 19.73 -32.39 8.74
N THR A 29 19.70 -32.12 10.04
CA THR A 29 19.65 -30.74 10.57
C THR A 29 20.60 -30.61 11.74
N ASP A 30 21.51 -29.64 11.67
CA ASP A 30 22.44 -29.32 12.76
C ASP A 30 21.64 -28.89 14.00
N TYR A 31 22.03 -29.38 15.17
CA TYR A 31 21.40 -29.07 16.46
C TYR A 31 21.33 -27.55 16.69
N ASN A 32 22.37 -26.82 16.27
CA ASN A 32 22.46 -25.37 16.40
C ASN A 32 21.33 -24.62 15.66
N CYS A 33 20.75 -25.20 14.61
CA CYS A 33 19.63 -24.61 13.87
C CYS A 33 18.28 -24.76 14.59
N SER A 34 18.19 -25.66 15.57
CA SER A 34 16.96 -25.95 16.30
C SER A 34 16.84 -25.19 17.62
N ILE A 35 17.93 -24.55 18.06
CA ILE A 35 17.98 -23.77 19.30
C ILE A 35 17.32 -22.41 19.04
N TYR A 36 16.21 -22.18 19.72
CA TYR A 36 15.61 -20.86 19.81
C TYR A 36 15.09 -20.66 21.22
N GLU A 37 15.79 -19.81 21.96
CA GLU A 37 15.32 -19.29 23.23
C GLU A 37 14.81 -17.88 22.97
N PRO A 38 13.49 -17.68 22.80
CA PRO A 38 12.94 -16.34 22.67
C PRO A 38 13.31 -15.53 23.91
N SER A 39 13.45 -14.22 23.71
CA SER A 39 13.91 -13.25 24.72
C SER A 39 12.89 -13.00 25.84
N GLY A 40 12.15 -14.01 26.27
CA GLY A 40 11.14 -13.89 27.31
C GLY A 40 11.76 -13.40 28.62
N ASN A 41 11.11 -12.40 29.23
CA ASN A 41 11.47 -11.84 30.53
C ASN A 41 11.39 -12.93 31.61
N LYS A 42 12.47 -13.70 31.80
CA LYS A 42 12.63 -14.68 32.88
C LYS A 42 13.06 -13.93 34.15
N GLY A 43 12.13 -13.67 35.08
CA GLY A 43 12.42 -13.09 36.41
C GLY A 43 11.72 -11.75 36.70
N LEU A 44 12.15 -11.02 37.74
CA LEU A 44 11.69 -9.65 38.01
C LEU A 44 12.35 -8.68 37.03
N VAL A 45 11.54 -8.06 36.17
CA VAL A 45 12.00 -7.04 35.21
C VAL A 45 11.24 -5.73 35.45
N TYR A 46 11.89 -4.58 35.25
CA TYR A 46 11.28 -3.27 35.46
C TYR A 46 10.10 -3.01 34.52
N PHE A 47 9.07 -2.27 34.97
CA PHE A 47 7.86 -2.00 34.17
C PHE A 47 8.14 -1.42 32.77
N TYR A 48 9.15 -0.56 32.62
CA TYR A 48 9.49 0.04 31.33
C TYR A 48 9.94 -0.99 30.27
N THR A 49 10.41 -2.18 30.69
CA THR A 49 10.77 -3.26 29.76
C THR A 49 9.55 -3.86 29.08
N TYR A 50 8.41 -3.96 29.77
CA TYR A 50 7.15 -4.35 29.13
C TYR A 50 6.67 -3.31 28.12
N LEU A 51 6.90 -2.02 28.39
CA LEU A 51 6.59 -0.96 27.43
C LEU A 51 7.54 -0.99 26.23
N GLN A 52 8.82 -1.30 26.45
CA GLN A 52 9.78 -1.54 25.37
C GLN A 52 9.33 -2.72 24.51
N ASP A 53 9.10 -3.89 25.10
CA ASP A 53 8.64 -5.10 24.43
C ASP A 53 7.34 -4.87 23.65
N LEU A 54 6.40 -4.10 24.22
CA LEU A 54 5.17 -3.72 23.54
C LEU A 54 5.44 -2.88 22.28
N LEU A 55 6.39 -1.94 22.34
CA LEU A 55 6.75 -1.10 21.22
C LEU A 55 7.57 -1.88 20.18
N SER A 56 8.61 -2.60 20.58
CA SER A 56 9.50 -3.31 19.67
C SER A 56 8.90 -4.59 19.10
N GLY A 57 7.91 -5.19 19.77
CA GLY A 57 7.41 -6.53 19.43
C GLY A 57 8.31 -7.65 19.96
N THR A 58 9.28 -7.34 20.82
CA THR A 58 10.24 -8.30 21.39
C THR A 58 9.80 -8.81 22.77
N GLY A 59 10.60 -9.68 23.39
CA GLY A 59 10.43 -10.09 24.77
C GLY A 59 9.13 -10.86 25.00
N PHE A 60 8.23 -10.33 25.84
CA PHE A 60 6.96 -11.02 26.11
C PHE A 60 6.05 -11.11 24.88
N LEU A 61 6.15 -10.18 23.92
CA LEU A 61 5.33 -10.20 22.69
C LEU A 61 5.82 -11.24 21.68
N GLU A 62 7.12 -11.52 21.65
CA GLU A 62 7.75 -12.48 20.75
C GLU A 62 7.15 -13.89 20.90
N VAL A 63 6.83 -14.26 22.14
CA VAL A 63 6.20 -15.55 22.49
C VAL A 63 4.67 -15.56 22.35
N THR A 64 4.07 -14.52 21.76
CA THR A 64 2.61 -14.47 21.55
C THR A 64 2.21 -14.88 20.15
N ARG A 65 0.90 -15.14 19.97
CA ARG A 65 0.25 -15.43 18.69
C ARG A 65 0.39 -14.32 17.64
N LEU A 66 0.96 -13.17 18.01
CA LEU A 66 1.19 -12.08 17.07
C LEU A 66 2.21 -12.46 16.00
N PHE A 67 3.23 -13.24 16.34
CA PHE A 67 4.34 -13.56 15.44
C PHE A 67 4.33 -15.00 14.95
N TYR A 68 4.95 -15.19 13.78
CA TYR A 68 5.10 -16.48 13.11
C TYR A 68 5.68 -17.58 14.01
N GLY A 69 6.66 -17.25 14.86
CA GLY A 69 7.38 -18.20 15.70
C GLY A 69 6.51 -19.00 16.69
N TYR A 70 5.35 -18.46 17.09
CA TYR A 70 4.41 -19.13 18.01
C TYR A 70 3.81 -20.42 17.42
N TYR A 71 3.59 -20.44 16.10
CA TYR A 71 2.80 -21.48 15.44
C TYR A 71 3.65 -22.73 15.17
N THR A 72 3.84 -23.58 16.17
CA THR A 72 4.69 -24.80 16.05
C THR A 72 3.92 -26.09 15.79
N VAL A 73 2.58 -26.03 15.77
CA VAL A 73 1.71 -27.19 15.57
C VAL A 73 1.76 -27.63 14.10
N ASP A 74 1.98 -28.92 13.85
CA ASP A 74 2.03 -29.50 12.50
C ASP A 74 0.63 -29.91 12.02
N ALA A 75 -0.11 -30.63 12.87
CA ALA A 75 -1.46 -31.06 12.54
C ALA A 75 -2.39 -31.05 13.75
N VAL A 76 -3.66 -30.70 13.50
CA VAL A 76 -4.75 -30.78 14.47
C VAL A 76 -5.74 -31.84 14.00
N TRP A 77 -6.12 -32.76 14.87
CA TRP A 77 -7.09 -33.81 14.56
C TRP A 77 -8.49 -33.35 14.94
N ILE A 78 -9.29 -32.97 13.93
CA ILE A 78 -10.69 -32.60 14.12
C ILE A 78 -11.52 -33.85 13.81
N SER A 79 -11.84 -34.62 14.86
CA SER A 79 -12.50 -35.92 14.75
C SER A 79 -11.68 -36.88 13.87
N VAL A 80 -12.12 -37.18 12.64
CA VAL A 80 -11.45 -38.08 11.69
C VAL A 80 -10.53 -37.33 10.70
N MET A 81 -10.67 -36.00 10.59
CA MET A 81 -9.95 -35.20 9.61
C MET A 81 -8.65 -34.63 10.19
N ARG A 82 -7.54 -34.85 9.47
CA ARG A 82 -6.24 -34.21 9.77
C ARG A 82 -6.20 -32.81 9.18
N TYR A 83 -6.22 -31.79 10.02
CA TYR A 83 -6.02 -30.40 9.63
C TYR A 83 -4.53 -30.08 9.61
N ASN A 84 -3.95 -29.93 8.41
CA ASN A 84 -2.54 -29.55 8.22
C ASN A 84 -2.39 -28.03 8.41
N LEU A 85 -1.80 -27.60 9.54
CA LEU A 85 -1.68 -26.19 9.88
C LEU A 85 -0.69 -25.45 8.95
N PRO A 86 0.52 -25.98 8.66
CA PRO A 86 1.43 -25.37 7.70
C PRO A 86 0.79 -25.11 6.32
N LEU A 87 0.02 -26.07 5.79
CA LEU A 87 -0.70 -25.88 4.53
C LEU A 87 -1.78 -24.80 4.65
N ALA A 88 -2.58 -24.84 5.73
CA ALA A 88 -3.60 -23.83 5.97
C ALA A 88 -3.01 -22.43 6.12
N TYR A 89 -1.82 -22.31 6.72
CA TYR A 89 -1.09 -21.05 6.86
C TYR A 89 -0.76 -20.42 5.50
N LEU A 90 -0.20 -21.23 4.60
CA LEU A 90 0.19 -20.82 3.25
C LEU A 90 -1.05 -20.51 2.39
N LEU A 91 -2.07 -21.38 2.41
CA LEU A 91 -3.31 -21.16 1.66
C LEU A 91 -4.10 -19.95 2.15
N ALA A 92 -4.17 -19.72 3.47
CA ALA A 92 -4.84 -18.54 4.02
C ALA A 92 -4.15 -17.24 3.61
N THR A 93 -2.82 -17.26 3.51
CA THR A 93 -2.03 -16.11 3.03
C THR A 93 -2.33 -15.82 1.56
N PHE A 94 -2.30 -16.84 0.70
CA PHE A 94 -2.63 -16.66 -0.72
C PHE A 94 -4.09 -16.26 -0.93
N ALA A 95 -5.03 -16.85 -0.19
CA ALA A 95 -6.44 -16.49 -0.27
C ALA A 95 -6.66 -15.01 0.13
N TYR A 96 -6.01 -14.54 1.18
CA TYR A 96 -6.06 -13.14 1.60
C TYR A 96 -5.55 -12.19 0.51
N LEU A 97 -4.37 -12.45 -0.04
CA LEU A 97 -3.78 -11.61 -1.09
C LEU A 97 -4.61 -11.66 -2.38
N ALA A 98 -5.08 -12.84 -2.79
CA ALA A 98 -5.94 -13.00 -3.96
C ALA A 98 -7.29 -12.27 -3.81
N LEU A 99 -7.93 -12.35 -2.64
CA LEU A 99 -9.17 -11.62 -2.36
C LEU A 99 -8.94 -10.10 -2.44
N SER A 100 -7.84 -9.61 -1.89
CA SER A 100 -7.50 -8.18 -1.99
C SER A 100 -7.27 -7.75 -3.45
N PHE A 101 -6.59 -8.57 -4.25
CA PHE A 101 -6.39 -8.34 -5.68
C PHE A 101 -7.71 -8.25 -6.45
N LEU A 102 -8.60 -9.23 -6.26
CA LEU A 102 -9.90 -9.27 -6.91
C LEU A 102 -10.78 -8.06 -6.54
N TRP A 103 -10.77 -7.66 -5.27
CA TRP A 103 -11.51 -6.47 -4.82
C TRP A 103 -10.96 -5.17 -5.41
N ILE A 104 -9.63 -5.02 -5.48
CA ILE A 104 -9.01 -3.84 -6.07
C ILE A 104 -9.33 -3.77 -7.57
N ILE A 105 -9.22 -4.89 -8.30
CA ILE A 105 -9.54 -4.93 -9.74
C ILE A 105 -11.01 -4.58 -9.98
N LYS A 106 -11.93 -5.17 -9.22
CA LYS A 106 -13.36 -4.87 -9.38
C LYS A 106 -13.62 -3.37 -9.25
N ARG A 107 -13.05 -2.75 -8.22
CA ARG A 107 -13.19 -1.30 -7.98
C ARG A 107 -12.46 -0.45 -9.01
N SER A 108 -11.28 -0.88 -9.48
CA SER A 108 -10.52 -0.13 -10.48
C SER A 108 -11.22 -0.12 -11.84
N VAL A 109 -11.85 -1.22 -12.24
CA VAL A 109 -12.67 -1.31 -13.46
C VAL A 109 -13.88 -0.39 -13.37
N GLU A 110 -14.58 -0.37 -12.24
CA GLU A 110 -15.69 0.58 -11.99
C GLU A 110 -15.21 2.04 -12.08
N GLY A 111 -14.06 2.37 -11.45
CA GLY A 111 -13.47 3.70 -11.52
C GLY A 111 -12.98 4.09 -12.91
N PHE A 112 -12.42 3.15 -13.67
CA PHE A 112 -11.98 3.37 -15.06
C PHE A 112 -13.16 3.68 -15.99
N LYS A 113 -14.28 2.96 -15.84
CA LYS A 113 -15.51 3.22 -16.60
C LYS A 113 -16.04 4.63 -16.35
N GLN A 114 -16.00 5.10 -15.09
CA GLN A 114 -16.42 6.46 -14.75
C GLN A 114 -15.52 7.52 -15.37
N ASN A 115 -14.20 7.31 -15.37
CA ASN A 115 -13.25 8.23 -16.01
C ASN A 115 -13.44 8.31 -17.53
N LEU A 116 -13.63 7.16 -18.21
CA LEU A 116 -13.86 7.12 -19.66
C LEU A 116 -15.11 7.89 -20.10
N VAL A 117 -16.20 7.82 -19.31
CA VAL A 117 -17.45 8.55 -19.61
C VAL A 117 -17.25 10.06 -19.47
N HIS A 118 -16.30 10.49 -18.65
CA HIS A 118 -16.04 11.91 -18.37
C HIS A 118 -15.19 12.61 -19.43
N ASP A 119 -14.45 11.84 -20.24
CA ASP A 119 -13.66 12.34 -21.38
C ASP A 119 -14.50 12.59 -22.65
N ALA A 120 -15.82 12.37 -22.61
CA ALA A 120 -16.71 12.66 -23.72
C ALA A 120 -16.87 14.18 -23.95
N ASP A 121 -16.73 14.59 -25.21
CA ASP A 121 -16.71 15.94 -25.79
C ASP A 121 -16.75 17.17 -24.83
N PRO A 122 -15.65 17.96 -24.73
CA PRO A 122 -15.56 19.12 -23.83
C PRO A 122 -16.67 20.15 -24.04
N PHE A 123 -17.10 20.37 -25.29
CA PHE A 123 -18.14 21.36 -25.61
C PHE A 123 -19.51 20.94 -25.07
N GLN A 124 -19.84 19.65 -25.15
CA GLN A 124 -21.07 19.10 -24.60
C GLN A 124 -21.05 19.09 -23.06
N SER A 125 -19.86 18.98 -22.46
CA SER A 125 -19.64 19.10 -21.02
C SER A 125 -20.00 20.49 -20.48
N TYR A 126 -19.53 21.59 -21.09
CA TYR A 126 -19.86 22.95 -20.64
C TYR A 126 -21.35 23.26 -20.77
N CYS A 127 -21.96 22.94 -21.91
CA CYS A 127 -23.40 23.12 -22.14
C CYS A 127 -24.22 22.34 -21.11
N ASN A 128 -23.87 21.08 -20.84
CA ASN A 128 -24.54 20.30 -19.81
C ASN A 128 -24.34 20.89 -18.41
N LYS A 129 -23.15 21.40 -18.05
CA LYS A 129 -22.93 22.03 -16.74
C LYS A 129 -23.76 23.30 -16.56
N VAL A 130 -23.86 24.14 -17.59
CA VAL A 130 -24.59 25.42 -17.53
C VAL A 130 -26.11 25.19 -17.58
N PHE A 131 -26.60 24.35 -18.50
CA PHE A 131 -28.03 24.19 -18.74
C PHE A 131 -28.67 23.04 -17.98
N ALA A 132 -27.92 21.97 -17.67
CA ALA A 132 -28.42 20.77 -17.01
C ALA A 132 -27.74 20.49 -15.64
N GLY A 133 -26.81 21.33 -15.20
CA GLY A 133 -26.07 21.13 -13.95
C GLY A 133 -26.88 21.45 -12.69
N TRP A 134 -27.98 22.20 -12.81
CA TRP A 134 -28.87 22.55 -11.71
C TRP A 134 -29.93 21.47 -11.47
N ASP A 135 -30.05 21.05 -10.22
CA ASP A 135 -31.09 20.13 -9.78
C ASP A 135 -32.25 20.92 -9.15
N PHE A 136 -33.38 20.96 -9.83
CA PHE A 136 -34.57 21.69 -9.38
C PHE A 136 -35.31 21.00 -8.23
N CYS A 137 -34.92 19.77 -7.86
CA CYS A 137 -35.50 19.04 -6.73
C CYS A 137 -34.87 19.43 -5.37
N ILE A 138 -33.84 20.29 -5.35
CA ILE A 138 -33.20 20.74 -4.12
C ILE A 138 -34.13 21.70 -3.38
N THR A 139 -34.66 21.27 -2.24
CA THR A 139 -35.54 22.08 -1.37
C THR A 139 -34.81 22.76 -0.21
N ASP A 140 -33.65 22.24 0.19
CA ASP A 140 -32.86 22.81 1.30
C ASP A 140 -32.05 24.03 0.84
N PRO A 141 -32.20 25.21 1.45
CA PRO A 141 -31.47 26.42 1.05
C PRO A 141 -29.94 26.29 1.21
N ASN A 142 -29.46 25.51 2.19
CA ASN A 142 -28.03 25.30 2.37
C ASN A 142 -27.45 24.43 1.24
N ALA A 143 -28.15 23.34 0.90
CA ALA A 143 -27.79 22.50 -0.24
C ALA A 143 -27.83 23.27 -1.57
N ALA A 144 -28.81 24.17 -1.76
CA ALA A 144 -28.89 25.01 -2.96
C ALA A 144 -27.70 25.98 -3.06
N GLN A 145 -27.32 26.64 -1.95
CA GLN A 145 -26.13 27.50 -1.93
C GLN A 145 -24.84 26.71 -2.19
N LEU A 146 -24.72 25.50 -1.63
CA LEU A 146 -23.56 24.63 -1.86
C LEU A 146 -23.48 24.20 -3.33
N LYS A 147 -24.60 23.80 -3.93
CA LYS A 147 -24.67 23.41 -5.35
C LYS A 147 -24.31 24.58 -6.27
N HIS A 148 -24.82 25.77 -5.97
CA HIS A 148 -24.51 26.98 -6.73
C HIS A 148 -23.01 27.31 -6.68
N ARG A 149 -22.41 27.32 -5.47
CA ARG A 149 -20.97 27.54 -5.30
C ARG A 149 -20.15 26.45 -6.00
N SER A 150 -20.57 25.19 -5.91
CA SER A 150 -19.90 24.08 -6.58
C SER A 150 -19.85 24.26 -8.09
N LEU A 151 -20.97 24.64 -8.73
CA LEU A 151 -21.02 24.87 -10.17
C LEU A 151 -20.17 26.07 -10.59
N GLN A 152 -20.22 27.16 -9.81
CA GLN A 152 -19.38 28.34 -10.03
C GLN A 152 -17.90 27.98 -10.00
N TYR A 153 -17.46 27.23 -8.97
CA TYR A 153 -16.07 26.81 -8.86
C TYR A 153 -15.66 25.86 -9.98
N GLU A 154 -16.51 24.91 -10.38
CA GLU A 154 -16.19 23.99 -11.47
C GLU A 154 -15.98 24.75 -12.79
N LEU A 155 -16.87 25.69 -13.14
CA LEU A 155 -16.73 26.52 -14.34
C LEU A 155 -15.50 27.44 -14.29
N GLN A 156 -15.22 28.04 -13.13
CA GLN A 156 -14.03 28.89 -12.96
C GLN A 156 -12.75 28.08 -13.16
N MET A 157 -12.69 26.87 -12.57
CA MET A 157 -11.54 25.97 -12.70
C MET A 157 -11.34 25.53 -14.15
N ASP A 158 -12.41 25.15 -14.85
CA ASP A 158 -12.33 24.74 -16.25
C ASP A 158 -11.81 25.89 -17.15
N LEU A 159 -12.30 27.12 -16.93
CA LEU A 159 -11.83 28.32 -17.65
C LEU A 159 -10.36 28.66 -17.35
N GLU A 160 -9.93 28.53 -16.09
CA GLU A 160 -8.53 28.72 -15.70
C GLU A 160 -7.62 27.67 -16.35
N GLU A 161 -8.08 26.41 -16.42
CA GLU A 161 -7.34 25.33 -17.07
C GLU A 161 -7.16 25.57 -18.57
N GLU A 162 -8.20 25.99 -19.29
CA GLU A 162 -8.11 26.34 -20.72
C GLU A 162 -7.19 27.54 -20.97
N ARG A 163 -7.26 28.58 -20.13
CA ARG A 163 -6.34 29.73 -20.21
C ARG A 163 -4.88 29.30 -20.00
N LEU A 164 -4.62 28.33 -19.12
CA LEU A 164 -3.29 27.79 -18.91
C LEU A 164 -2.82 26.96 -20.10
N LYS A 165 -3.69 26.16 -20.73
CA LYS A 165 -3.37 25.41 -21.95
C LYS A 165 -3.00 26.35 -23.10
N GLN A 166 -3.74 27.43 -23.30
CA GLN A 166 -3.43 28.46 -24.30
C GLN A 166 -2.05 29.08 -24.05
N LYS A 167 -1.75 29.48 -22.81
CA LYS A 167 -0.42 29.99 -22.44
C LYS A 167 0.72 29.00 -22.69
N ILE A 168 0.47 27.69 -22.62
CA ILE A 168 1.46 26.66 -22.91
C ILE A 168 1.65 26.51 -24.43
N ALA A 169 0.57 26.61 -25.21
CA ALA A 169 0.62 26.56 -26.67
C ALA A 169 1.33 27.77 -27.28
N ASP A 170 1.21 28.94 -26.65
CA ASP A 170 1.84 30.19 -27.10
C ASP A 170 3.34 30.31 -26.72
N ARG A 171 3.96 29.28 -26.15
CA ARG A 171 5.36 29.34 -25.67
C ARG A 171 6.35 29.39 -26.83
N THR A 172 7.41 30.18 -26.64
CA THR A 172 8.52 30.24 -27.60
C THR A 172 9.51 29.07 -27.40
N ILE A 173 10.17 28.64 -28.48
CA ILE A 173 11.14 27.52 -28.45
C ILE A 173 12.25 27.74 -27.41
N LYS A 174 12.72 28.98 -27.23
CA LYS A 174 13.77 29.33 -26.25
C LYS A 174 13.29 29.14 -24.80
N GLU A 175 12.06 29.53 -24.50
CA GLU A 175 11.45 29.33 -23.19
C GLU A 175 11.20 27.85 -22.93
N GLU A 176 10.76 27.12 -23.95
CA GLU A 176 10.55 25.68 -23.87
C GLU A 176 11.85 24.95 -23.53
N LEU A 177 12.96 25.27 -24.23
CA LEU A 177 14.29 24.72 -23.96
C LEU A 177 14.79 25.03 -22.54
N ARG A 178 14.53 26.25 -22.03
CA ARG A 178 14.84 26.63 -20.65
C ARG A 178 14.04 25.83 -19.63
N ILE A 179 12.76 25.60 -19.87
CA ILE A 179 11.88 24.84 -18.97
C ILE A 179 12.29 23.37 -18.98
N TYR A 180 12.55 22.77 -20.14
CA TYR A 180 12.99 21.38 -20.24
C TYR A 180 14.35 21.15 -19.58
N SER A 181 15.32 22.05 -19.74
CA SER A 181 16.62 21.92 -19.06
C SER A 181 16.47 22.00 -17.54
N LEU A 182 15.63 22.91 -17.05
CA LEU A 182 15.30 23.03 -15.63
C LEU A 182 14.58 21.77 -15.11
N ARG A 183 13.64 21.21 -15.88
CA ARG A 183 12.97 19.94 -15.53
C ARG A 183 13.97 18.79 -15.43
N ILE A 184 14.89 18.65 -16.37
CA ILE A 184 15.93 17.62 -16.33
C ILE A 184 16.77 17.77 -15.06
N PHE A 185 17.22 19.00 -14.77
CA PHE A 185 18.00 19.31 -13.57
C PHE A 185 17.24 18.96 -12.27
N ILE A 186 15.97 19.34 -12.15
CA ILE A 186 15.16 19.03 -10.97
C ILE A 186 14.91 17.53 -10.84
N ASN A 187 14.65 16.82 -11.94
CA ASN A 187 14.47 15.37 -11.89
C ASN A 187 15.77 14.65 -11.49
N ILE A 188 16.95 15.15 -11.88
CA ILE A 188 18.24 14.66 -11.36
C ILE A 188 18.35 14.87 -9.85
N ILE A 189 17.95 16.04 -9.33
CA ILE A 189 17.93 16.30 -7.88
C ILE A 189 16.98 15.33 -7.17
N VAL A 190 15.78 15.09 -7.72
CA VAL A 190 14.81 14.15 -7.15
C VAL A 190 15.40 12.74 -7.08
N ILE A 191 16.07 12.27 -8.14
CA ILE A 191 16.74 10.97 -8.16
C ILE A 191 17.88 10.92 -7.12
N ALA A 192 18.65 12.00 -6.96
CA ALA A 192 19.71 12.09 -5.96
C ALA A 192 19.18 12.05 -4.51
N ILE A 193 18.04 12.69 -4.24
CA ILE A 193 17.37 12.61 -2.94
C ILE A 193 16.90 11.17 -2.67
N LEU A 194 16.27 10.54 -3.66
CA LEU A 194 15.79 9.15 -3.55
C LEU A 194 16.94 8.18 -3.28
N SER A 195 18.05 8.29 -4.02
CA SER A 195 19.22 7.44 -3.80
C SER A 195 19.88 7.71 -2.44
N GLY A 196 19.93 8.96 -1.99
CA GLY A 196 20.39 9.33 -0.64
C GLY A 196 19.53 8.71 0.47
N CYS A 197 18.19 8.72 0.31
CA CYS A 197 17.29 8.03 1.23
C CYS A 197 17.55 6.53 1.26
N PHE A 198 17.72 5.88 0.10
CA PHE A 198 17.96 4.44 0.01
C PHE A 198 19.28 4.06 0.69
N TYR A 199 20.36 4.79 0.40
CA TYR A 199 21.65 4.55 1.03
C TYR A 199 21.58 4.72 2.55
N SER A 200 20.89 5.77 3.02
CA SER A 200 20.74 6.04 4.46
C SER A 200 19.97 4.92 5.17
N ILE A 201 18.84 4.47 4.60
CA ILE A 201 18.05 3.37 5.15
C ILE A 201 18.87 2.08 5.15
N TYR A 202 19.57 1.76 4.07
CA TYR A 202 20.43 0.58 4.01
C TYR A 202 21.51 0.61 5.10
N ARG A 203 22.26 1.71 5.24
CA ARG A 203 23.30 1.82 6.27
C ARG A 203 22.75 1.73 7.69
N VAL A 204 21.63 2.39 7.95
CA VAL A 204 20.98 2.42 9.27
C VAL A 204 20.36 1.08 9.64
N THR A 205 19.78 0.36 8.68
CA THR A 205 19.26 -1.00 8.91
C THR A 205 20.38 -1.95 9.27
N VAL A 206 21.47 -1.97 8.49
CA VAL A 206 22.64 -2.81 8.81
C VAL A 206 23.21 -2.47 10.18
N PHE A 207 23.39 -1.19 10.49
CA PHE A 207 23.89 -0.75 11.79
C PHE A 207 22.96 -1.13 12.95
N SER A 208 21.65 -0.96 12.77
CA SER A 208 20.64 -1.35 13.75
C SER A 208 20.71 -2.83 14.08
N GLN A 209 20.83 -3.69 13.05
CA GLN A 209 20.82 -5.13 13.23
C GLN A 209 22.11 -5.66 13.86
N GLU A 210 23.27 -5.19 13.40
CA GLU A 210 24.56 -5.60 13.97
C GLU A 210 24.68 -5.21 15.44
N LYS A 211 24.19 -4.02 15.80
CA LYS A 211 24.34 -3.49 17.15
C LYS A 211 23.26 -3.95 18.13
N SER A 212 22.07 -4.33 17.65
CA SER A 212 20.99 -4.90 18.47
C SER A 212 21.45 -6.12 19.27
N ASN A 213 22.25 -7.01 18.66
CA ASN A 213 22.70 -8.24 19.30
C ASN A 213 23.86 -8.04 20.29
N ASP A 214 24.57 -6.92 20.20
CA ASP A 214 25.75 -6.59 21.01
C ASP A 214 25.39 -5.70 22.23
N ILE A 215 24.21 -5.04 22.21
CA ILE A 215 23.71 -4.12 23.24
C ILE A 215 22.71 -4.82 24.20
N SER A 216 22.95 -6.06 24.62
CA SER A 216 22.11 -6.68 25.67
C SER A 216 22.32 -6.07 27.07
N ASN A 217 23.29 -5.15 27.24
CA ASN A 217 23.75 -4.66 28.55
C ASN A 217 23.85 -3.12 28.73
N THR A 218 23.20 -2.29 27.89
CA THR A 218 23.28 -0.81 28.04
C THR A 218 21.93 -0.11 28.26
N ASN A 219 21.99 1.20 28.55
CA ASN A 219 20.87 2.07 28.93
C ASN A 219 19.62 1.96 28.01
N PHE A 220 18.44 1.92 28.63
CA PHE A 220 17.10 1.84 28.00
C PHE A 220 16.94 2.72 26.74
N GLN A 221 17.32 3.99 26.84
CA GLN A 221 17.14 4.94 25.74
C GLN A 221 17.99 4.61 24.52
N ALA A 222 19.20 4.06 24.71
CA ALA A 222 20.08 3.72 23.61
C ALA A 222 19.59 2.48 22.85
N ASN A 223 19.12 1.45 23.56
CA ASN A 223 18.63 0.23 22.93
C ASN A 223 17.37 0.48 22.09
N LEU A 224 16.39 1.22 22.64
CA LEU A 224 15.16 1.56 21.91
C LEU A 224 15.46 2.41 20.66
N LEU A 225 16.37 3.38 20.78
CA LEU A 225 16.73 4.27 19.66
C LEU A 225 17.41 3.49 18.53
N VAL A 226 18.31 2.56 18.86
CA VAL A 226 18.96 1.68 17.87
C VAL A 226 17.92 0.82 17.16
N GLN A 227 17.04 0.13 17.88
CA GLN A 227 16.02 -0.77 17.30
C GLN A 227 14.97 -0.05 16.41
N TYR A 228 14.71 1.23 16.71
CA TYR A 228 13.77 2.07 15.95
C TYR A 228 14.44 2.94 14.88
N LEU A 229 15.77 2.91 14.78
CA LEU A 229 16.52 3.78 13.88
C LEU A 229 16.05 3.67 12.42
N PRO A 230 15.80 2.46 11.85
CA PRO A 230 15.25 2.34 10.50
C PRO A 230 13.87 2.99 10.37
N SER A 231 12.98 2.76 11.33
CA SER A 231 11.62 3.33 11.34
C SER A 231 11.65 4.86 11.45
N ILE A 232 12.53 5.41 12.28
CA ILE A 232 12.73 6.86 12.43
C ILE A 232 13.22 7.47 11.12
N VAL A 233 14.21 6.87 10.46
CA VAL A 233 14.74 7.39 9.19
C VAL A 233 13.69 7.30 8.07
N ILE A 234 12.94 6.19 8.00
CA ILE A 234 11.87 6.01 7.01
C ILE A 234 10.76 7.04 7.19
N THR A 235 10.28 7.25 8.41
CA THR A 235 9.23 8.25 8.67
C THR A 235 9.72 9.67 8.42
N LEU A 236 10.97 9.99 8.79
CA LEU A 236 11.56 11.29 8.52
C LEU A 236 11.67 11.54 7.02
N ALA A 237 12.11 10.53 6.24
CA ALA A 237 12.12 10.60 4.78
C ALA A 237 10.70 10.79 4.23
N ASN A 238 9.72 10.03 4.71
CA ASN A 238 8.32 10.12 4.30
C ASN A 238 7.65 11.45 4.68
N PHE A 239 8.16 12.15 5.70
CA PHE A 239 7.68 13.46 6.13
C PHE A 239 8.36 14.60 5.37
N ILE A 240 9.69 14.59 5.27
CA ILE A 240 10.48 15.64 4.63
C ILE A 240 10.36 15.56 3.10
N GLY A 241 10.38 14.36 2.52
CA GLY A 241 10.35 14.13 1.08
C GLY A 241 9.21 14.86 0.36
N PRO A 242 7.94 14.70 0.78
CA PRO A 242 6.81 15.43 0.19
C PRO A 242 6.96 16.95 0.24
N GLN A 243 7.55 17.50 1.30
CA GLN A 243 7.78 18.94 1.42
C GLN A 243 8.80 19.42 0.39
N ILE A 244 9.90 18.67 0.22
CA ILE A 244 10.90 18.97 -0.80
C ILE A 244 10.30 18.84 -2.20
N PHE A 245 9.55 17.77 -2.49
CA PHE A 245 8.93 17.59 -3.80
C PHE A 245 7.89 18.67 -4.12
N SER A 246 7.08 19.09 -3.14
CA SER A 246 6.13 20.18 -3.30
C SER A 246 6.81 21.54 -3.49
N PHE A 247 8.03 21.71 -2.98
CA PHE A 247 8.82 22.91 -3.24
C PHE A 247 9.48 22.87 -4.62
N LEU A 248 10.10 21.75 -4.98
CA LEU A 248 10.79 21.56 -6.26
C LEU A 248 9.85 21.69 -7.46
N ILE A 249 8.64 21.15 -7.36
CA ILE A 249 7.74 21.14 -8.52
C ILE A 249 7.26 22.53 -8.94
N LYS A 250 7.26 23.51 -8.02
CA LYS A 250 6.90 24.91 -8.32
C LYS A 250 7.81 25.54 -9.37
N PHE A 251 9.01 25.00 -9.55
CA PHE A 251 9.94 25.48 -10.56
C PHE A 251 9.73 24.79 -11.93
N GLU A 252 9.04 23.64 -12.00
CA GLU A 252 8.89 22.86 -13.24
C GLU A 252 7.77 23.38 -14.19
N ASP A 253 7.01 24.39 -13.75
CA ASP A 253 5.95 25.10 -14.49
C ASP A 253 5.01 24.14 -15.28
N TYR A 254 4.48 23.12 -14.59
CA TYR A 254 3.47 22.22 -15.13
C TYR A 254 2.04 22.76 -14.98
N LEU A 255 1.10 22.13 -15.69
CA LEU A 255 -0.32 22.29 -15.44
C LEU A 255 -0.66 21.86 -14.00
N PRO A 256 -1.53 22.58 -13.27
CA PRO A 256 -1.85 22.29 -11.86
C PRO A 256 -2.30 20.85 -11.60
N ALA A 257 -3.06 20.24 -12.53
CA ALA A 257 -3.49 18.85 -12.41
C ALA A 257 -2.30 17.87 -12.51
N PHE A 258 -1.40 18.11 -13.45
CA PHE A 258 -0.20 17.30 -13.63
C PHE A 258 0.80 17.50 -12.49
N GLU A 259 0.92 18.71 -11.96
CA GLU A 259 1.73 19.04 -10.78
C GLU A 259 1.32 18.17 -9.57
N ILE A 260 0.02 18.09 -9.28
CA ILE A 260 -0.50 17.26 -8.20
C ILE A 260 -0.19 15.78 -8.47
N ILE A 261 -0.51 15.27 -9.66
CA ILE A 261 -0.27 13.85 -9.98
C ILE A 261 1.22 13.50 -9.89
N LEU A 262 2.11 14.34 -10.41
CA LEU A 262 3.55 14.10 -10.39
C LEU A 262 4.13 14.15 -8.97
N THR A 263 3.72 15.12 -8.14
CA THR A 263 4.13 15.14 -6.72
C THR A 263 3.64 13.90 -5.99
N LEU A 264 2.39 13.47 -6.22
CA LEU A 264 1.86 12.25 -5.63
C LEU A 264 2.64 11.02 -6.10
N MET A 265 2.97 10.92 -7.39
CA MET A 265 3.79 9.82 -7.91
C MET A 265 5.17 9.76 -7.25
N ARG A 266 5.84 10.90 -7.07
CA ARG A 266 7.14 10.98 -6.36
C ARG A 266 7.00 10.55 -4.89
N CYS A 267 5.93 10.97 -4.21
CA CYS A 267 5.63 10.57 -2.83
C CYS A 267 5.34 9.07 -2.71
N VAL A 268 4.56 8.51 -3.64
CA VAL A 268 4.27 7.07 -3.72
C VAL A 268 5.56 6.28 -3.91
N PHE A 269 6.37 6.68 -4.89
CA PHE A 269 7.63 6.01 -5.17
C PHE A 269 8.57 6.01 -3.96
N LEU A 270 8.72 7.17 -3.28
CA LEU A 270 9.50 7.27 -2.05
C LEU A 270 9.00 6.29 -0.97
N ARG A 271 7.69 6.28 -0.69
CA ARG A 271 7.11 5.42 0.36
C ARG A 271 7.27 3.93 0.07
N LEU A 272 7.00 3.52 -1.17
CA LEU A 272 7.12 2.13 -1.59
C LEU A 272 8.58 1.69 -1.63
N ALA A 273 9.48 2.55 -2.12
CA ALA A 273 10.89 2.21 -2.20
C ALA A 273 11.55 2.17 -0.82
N ASN A 274 11.13 3.00 0.14
CA ASN A 274 11.60 2.90 1.53
C ASN A 274 11.28 1.53 2.14
N ILE A 275 10.07 0.99 1.90
CA ILE A 275 9.73 -0.39 2.32
C ILE A 275 10.58 -1.41 1.55
N GLY A 276 10.71 -1.24 0.23
CA GLY A 276 11.49 -2.14 -0.62
C GLY A 276 12.96 -2.26 -0.17
N VAL A 277 13.60 -1.13 0.16
CA VAL A 277 14.98 -1.08 0.65
C VAL A 277 15.11 -1.73 2.03
N LEU A 278 14.16 -1.52 2.94
CA LEU A 278 14.15 -2.20 4.24
C LEU A 278 14.11 -3.72 4.06
N LEU A 279 13.17 -4.22 3.25
CA LEU A 279 13.03 -5.65 2.99
C LEU A 279 14.24 -6.23 2.28
N PHE A 280 14.80 -5.50 1.30
CA PHE A 280 16.03 -5.91 0.61
C PHE A 280 17.22 -5.97 1.56
N SER A 281 17.34 -5.01 2.47
CA SER A 281 18.41 -4.99 3.47
C SER A 281 18.29 -6.17 4.44
N LEU A 282 17.09 -6.43 4.96
CA LEU A 282 16.81 -7.59 5.81
C LEU A 282 17.10 -8.91 5.09
N TRP A 283 16.59 -9.04 3.86
CA TRP A 283 16.85 -10.19 3.01
C TRP A 283 18.34 -10.43 2.81
N SER A 284 19.09 -9.39 2.43
CA SER A 284 20.54 -9.45 2.28
C SER A 284 21.24 -9.89 3.57
N GLN A 285 20.80 -9.42 4.74
CA GLN A 285 21.38 -9.83 6.03
C GLN A 285 21.06 -11.28 6.42
N ILE A 286 19.92 -11.80 5.98
CA ILE A 286 19.49 -13.19 6.21
C ILE A 286 20.21 -14.14 5.26
N SER A 287 20.32 -13.78 3.97
CA SER A 287 20.84 -14.64 2.91
C SER A 287 22.34 -14.49 2.65
N ASN A 288 22.89 -13.28 2.74
CA ASN A 288 24.30 -12.99 2.41
C ASN A 288 25.15 -13.06 3.68
N CYS A 289 25.81 -14.20 3.85
CA CYS A 289 26.68 -14.48 4.96
C CYS A 289 27.89 -15.28 4.48
N ALA A 290 29.04 -15.09 5.14
CA ALA A 290 30.23 -15.89 4.86
C ALA A 290 29.92 -17.39 5.03
N ALA A 291 30.44 -18.23 4.14
CA ALA A 291 30.10 -19.65 4.03
C ALA A 291 30.04 -20.35 5.39
N ASP A 292 31.06 -20.16 6.23
CA ASP A 292 31.21 -20.78 7.56
C ASP A 292 30.04 -20.48 8.54
N LYS A 293 29.33 -19.36 8.37
CA LYS A 293 28.23 -18.95 9.27
C LYS A 293 26.86 -19.45 8.83
N CYS A 294 26.72 -19.91 7.59
CA CYS A 294 25.42 -20.24 7.01
C CYS A 294 25.30 -21.66 6.46
N GLU A 295 26.42 -22.36 6.32
CA GLU A 295 26.46 -23.77 5.92
C GLU A 295 25.47 -24.70 6.66
N PRO A 296 25.26 -24.60 8.00
CA PRO A 296 24.43 -25.58 8.70
C PRO A 296 22.91 -25.40 8.48
N CYS A 297 22.42 -24.17 8.25
CA CYS A 297 20.98 -23.88 8.16
C CYS A 297 20.56 -23.24 6.83
N GLY A 298 21.51 -22.81 5.99
CA GLY A 298 21.25 -22.08 4.74
C GLY A 298 20.91 -20.59 4.91
N TYR A 299 20.97 -20.07 6.14
CA TYR A 299 20.74 -18.66 6.49
C TYR A 299 21.55 -18.29 7.74
N ASN A 300 21.63 -16.98 8.04
CA ASN A 300 22.39 -16.46 9.18
C ASN A 300 21.69 -16.71 10.52
N TYR A 301 21.71 -17.97 10.98
CA TYR A 301 21.03 -18.44 12.19
C TYR A 301 21.56 -17.84 13.50
N LYS A 302 22.80 -17.32 13.51
CA LYS A 302 23.39 -16.66 14.68
C LYS A 302 22.79 -15.28 14.93
N LEU A 303 22.51 -14.53 13.86
CA LEU A 303 21.91 -13.21 13.95
C LEU A 303 20.38 -13.32 14.00
N TYR A 304 19.81 -14.26 13.24
CA TYR A 304 18.36 -14.47 13.13
C TYR A 304 18.01 -15.95 13.32
N PRO A 305 17.90 -16.46 14.55
CA PRO A 305 17.48 -17.85 14.76
C PRO A 305 16.06 -18.11 14.23
N CYS A 306 15.18 -17.11 14.31
CA CYS A 306 13.80 -17.12 13.83
C CYS A 306 13.51 -15.90 12.93
N TRP A 307 14.17 -15.86 11.76
CA TRP A 307 14.16 -14.68 10.89
C TRP A 307 12.76 -14.26 10.44
N GLU A 308 11.82 -15.20 10.30
CA GLU A 308 10.44 -14.88 9.92
C GLU A 308 9.75 -14.01 10.98
N SER A 309 10.01 -14.26 12.27
CA SER A 309 9.45 -13.44 13.35
C SER A 309 10.12 -12.08 13.40
N ASP A 310 11.43 -12.00 13.15
CA ASP A 310 12.16 -10.72 13.08
C ASP A 310 11.60 -9.82 11.97
N VAL A 311 11.32 -10.36 10.77
CA VAL A 311 10.66 -9.61 9.70
C VAL A 311 9.26 -9.15 10.13
N GLY A 312 8.51 -10.00 10.84
CA GLY A 312 7.23 -9.63 11.43
C GLY A 312 7.32 -8.49 12.44
N GLN A 313 8.37 -8.49 13.29
CA GLN A 313 8.64 -7.43 14.25
C GLN A 313 8.97 -6.10 13.56
N GLU A 314 9.74 -6.11 12.47
CA GLU A 314 10.00 -4.88 11.70
C GLU A 314 8.71 -4.29 11.08
N MET A 315 7.84 -5.12 10.53
CA MET A 315 6.54 -4.67 10.01
C MET A 315 5.62 -4.15 11.13
N TYR A 316 5.64 -4.80 12.29
CA TYR A 316 4.93 -4.35 13.49
C TYR A 316 5.44 -2.98 13.98
N LYS A 317 6.76 -2.82 14.13
CA LYS A 317 7.41 -1.57 14.52
C LYS A 317 7.03 -0.44 13.58
N LEU A 318 7.09 -0.64 12.27
CA LEU A 318 6.64 0.36 11.29
C LEU A 318 5.17 0.74 11.48
N MET A 319 4.28 -0.24 11.70
CA MET A 319 2.85 0.00 11.89
C MET A 319 2.55 0.83 13.15
N ILE A 320 3.17 0.48 14.28
CA ILE A 320 3.02 1.17 15.56
C ILE A 320 3.68 2.54 15.53
N PHE A 321 4.88 2.65 14.97
CA PHE A 321 5.59 3.91 14.87
C PHE A 321 4.83 4.92 14.01
N ASP A 322 4.29 4.48 12.88
CA ASP A 322 3.42 5.31 12.04
C ASP A 322 2.19 5.80 12.81
N PHE A 323 1.56 4.94 13.63
CA PHE A 323 0.46 5.35 14.51
C PHE A 323 0.88 6.42 15.53
N ILE A 324 2.03 6.24 16.18
CA ILE A 324 2.57 7.19 17.16
C ILE A 324 2.88 8.53 16.50
N ILE A 325 3.49 8.52 15.31
CA ILE A 325 3.80 9.75 14.57
C ILE A 325 2.52 10.47 14.14
N ILE A 326 1.51 9.77 13.66
CA ILE A 326 0.22 10.39 13.28
C ILE A 326 -0.44 11.04 14.50
N LEU A 327 -0.46 10.34 15.63
CA LEU A 327 -0.99 10.86 16.89
C LEU A 327 -0.18 12.08 17.35
N GLY A 328 1.15 11.97 17.35
CA GLY A 328 2.05 13.04 17.76
C GLY A 328 1.94 14.28 16.89
N MET A 329 1.91 14.13 15.56
CA MET A 329 1.70 15.25 14.64
C MET A 329 0.34 15.93 14.86
N THR A 330 -0.71 15.16 15.16
CA THR A 330 -2.01 15.74 15.46
C THR A 330 -2.00 16.52 16.77
N LEU A 331 -1.44 15.93 17.84
CA LEU A 331 -1.45 16.50 19.19
C LEU A 331 -0.45 17.65 19.38
N PHE A 332 0.75 17.55 18.82
CA PHE A 332 1.86 18.48 19.05
C PHE A 332 2.08 19.47 17.90
N VAL A 333 1.52 19.23 16.72
CA VAL A 333 1.64 20.16 15.58
C VAL A 333 0.30 20.77 15.22
N ASP A 334 -0.71 19.97 14.88
CA ASP A 334 -1.99 20.50 14.37
C ASP A 334 -2.74 21.34 15.43
N PHE A 335 -2.94 20.81 16.64
CA PHE A 335 -3.65 21.53 17.70
C PHE A 335 -2.89 22.76 18.22
N PRO A 336 -1.58 22.70 18.53
CA PRO A 336 -0.84 23.87 18.96
C PRO A 336 -0.76 24.94 17.87
N ARG A 337 -0.63 24.56 16.59
CA ARG A 337 -0.69 25.50 15.47
C ARG A 337 -2.01 26.25 15.44
N LYS A 338 -3.15 25.58 15.67
CA LYS A 338 -4.45 26.24 15.79
C LYS A 338 -4.47 27.24 16.96
N LEU A 339 -4.00 26.82 18.14
CA LEU A 339 -3.99 27.67 19.34
C LEU A 339 -3.16 28.93 19.10
N LEU A 340 -1.95 28.77 18.55
CA LEU A 340 -1.03 29.85 18.22
C LEU A 340 -1.62 30.83 17.21
N VAL A 341 -2.19 30.35 16.10
CA VAL A 341 -2.79 31.22 15.07
C VAL A 341 -4.00 31.99 15.61
N THR A 342 -4.74 31.42 16.55
CA THR A 342 -5.96 32.04 17.10
C THR A 342 -5.63 33.07 18.19
N HIS A 343 -4.64 32.82 19.03
CA HIS A 343 -4.35 33.66 20.20
C HIS A 343 -3.13 34.58 20.03
N CYS A 344 -2.24 34.29 19.08
CA CYS A 344 -1.02 35.07 18.87
C CYS A 344 -1.12 35.90 17.59
N SER A 345 -1.13 37.23 17.74
CA SER A 345 -1.19 38.18 16.60
C SER A 345 0.17 38.43 15.93
N CYS A 346 1.19 37.62 16.21
CA CYS A 346 2.51 37.75 15.61
C CYS A 346 2.44 37.53 14.08
N LYS A 347 2.98 38.47 13.30
CA LYS A 347 3.12 38.36 11.84
C LYS A 347 3.68 37.01 11.35
N PRO A 348 4.72 36.40 11.95
CA PRO A 348 5.21 35.08 11.51
C PRO A 348 4.18 33.96 11.74
N VAL A 349 3.38 34.03 12.80
CA VAL A 349 2.34 33.03 13.12
C VAL A 349 1.17 33.16 12.15
N GLN A 350 0.79 34.40 11.79
CA GLN A 350 -0.23 34.65 10.77
C GLN A 350 0.23 34.20 9.37
N TRP A 351 1.51 34.38 9.04
CA TRP A 351 2.09 33.90 7.78
C TRP A 351 2.14 32.37 7.71
N TRP A 352 2.47 31.70 8.83
CA TRP A 352 2.41 30.24 8.92
C TRP A 352 0.98 29.73 8.67
N GLY A 353 -0.04 30.44 9.17
CA GLY A 353 -1.45 30.17 8.90
C GLY A 353 -1.93 28.80 9.38
N LEU A 354 -3.20 28.47 9.11
CA LEU A 354 -3.77 27.15 9.43
C LEU A 354 -3.38 26.09 8.40
N SER A 355 -3.24 24.85 8.86
CA SER A 355 -2.95 23.71 7.98
C SER A 355 -4.17 23.34 7.14
N GLU A 356 -3.94 22.92 5.90
CA GLU A 356 -4.97 22.45 4.97
C GLU A 356 -5.19 20.94 5.10
N PHE A 357 -6.43 20.49 4.93
CA PHE A 357 -6.70 19.06 4.82
C PHE A 357 -6.54 18.58 3.38
N ARG A 358 -5.37 18.01 3.07
CA ARG A 358 -5.10 17.38 1.77
C ARG A 358 -5.58 15.93 1.78
N ILE A 359 -6.60 15.64 0.97
CA ILE A 359 -7.19 14.29 0.87
C ILE A 359 -6.14 13.28 0.40
N SER A 360 -5.34 13.66 -0.60
CA SER A 360 -4.30 12.80 -1.17
C SER A 360 -3.32 12.28 -0.12
N ASP A 361 -2.79 13.15 0.73
CA ASP A 361 -1.74 12.78 1.69
C ASP A 361 -2.23 11.74 2.70
N ASN A 362 -3.49 11.87 3.13
CA ASN A 362 -4.15 10.91 4.02
C ASN A 362 -4.46 9.58 3.30
N VAL A 363 -4.85 9.61 2.01
CA VAL A 363 -5.06 8.39 1.23
C VAL A 363 -3.73 7.66 1.01
N LEU A 364 -2.64 8.35 0.70
CA LEU A 364 -1.30 7.74 0.57
C LEU A 364 -0.83 7.10 1.89
N GLU A 365 -1.20 7.67 3.03
CA GLU A 365 -0.89 7.14 4.37
C GLU A 365 -1.64 5.83 4.63
N ILE A 366 -2.91 5.76 4.20
CA ILE A 366 -3.69 4.52 4.23
C ILE A 366 -3.05 3.47 3.30
N ILE A 367 -2.72 3.82 2.04
CA ILE A 367 -2.10 2.87 1.10
C ILE A 367 -0.77 2.33 1.65
N TYR A 368 0.08 3.20 2.22
CA TYR A 368 1.34 2.79 2.83
C TYR A 368 1.15 1.74 3.94
N GLY A 369 0.24 1.98 4.88
CA GLY A 369 -0.04 1.01 5.94
C GLY A 369 -0.73 -0.27 5.46
N GLN A 370 -1.53 -0.22 4.38
CA GLN A 370 -2.06 -1.42 3.72
C GLN A 370 -0.94 -2.26 3.10
N THR A 371 0.05 -1.63 2.46
CA THR A 371 1.22 -2.34 1.92
C THR A 371 2.01 -3.04 3.02
N ILE A 372 2.26 -2.37 4.15
CA ILE A 372 2.89 -3.00 5.34
C ILE A 372 2.05 -4.17 5.84
N CYS A 373 0.72 -4.02 5.90
CA CYS A 373 -0.18 -5.09 6.32
C CYS A 373 -0.08 -6.31 5.38
N TRP A 374 -0.09 -6.12 4.05
CA TRP A 374 0.04 -7.21 3.09
C TRP A 374 1.35 -7.97 3.24
N ILE A 375 2.48 -7.26 3.36
CA ILE A 375 3.79 -7.87 3.56
C ILE A 375 3.86 -8.59 4.92
N GLY A 376 3.45 -7.90 5.98
CA GLY A 376 3.58 -8.38 7.35
C GLY A 376 2.62 -9.49 7.73
N THR A 377 1.50 -9.68 7.05
CA THR A 377 0.47 -10.68 7.44
C THR A 377 1.02 -12.12 7.42
N PHE A 378 1.94 -12.45 6.52
CA PHE A 378 2.58 -13.78 6.48
C PHE A 378 3.53 -14.00 7.68
N PHE A 379 4.17 -12.95 8.18
CA PHE A 379 5.14 -13.01 9.29
C PHE A 379 4.50 -12.72 10.66
N SER A 380 3.38 -12.01 10.66
CA SER A 380 2.59 -11.63 11.83
C SER A 380 1.09 -11.75 11.50
N PRO A 381 0.48 -12.94 11.70
CA PRO A 381 -0.89 -13.22 11.30
C PRO A 381 -1.97 -12.30 11.91
N LEU A 382 -1.68 -11.70 13.06
CA LEU A 382 -2.59 -10.78 13.77
C LEU A 382 -2.34 -9.29 13.45
N LEU A 383 -1.34 -8.96 12.61
CA LEU A 383 -1.08 -7.59 12.17
C LEU A 383 -2.31 -6.92 11.52
N PRO A 384 -3.15 -7.60 10.72
CA PRO A 384 -4.40 -7.00 10.21
C PRO A 384 -5.39 -6.56 11.31
N ALA A 385 -5.42 -7.26 12.45
CA ALA A 385 -6.28 -6.88 13.58
C ALA A 385 -5.76 -5.58 14.22
N ILE A 386 -4.45 -5.47 14.41
CA ILE A 386 -3.80 -4.25 14.90
C ILE A 386 -4.03 -3.09 13.94
N ALA A 387 -3.87 -3.31 12.63
CA ALA A 387 -4.15 -2.31 11.61
C ALA A 387 -5.61 -1.83 11.66
N THR A 388 -6.56 -2.74 11.88
CA THR A 388 -7.99 -2.41 12.01
C THR A 388 -8.24 -1.49 13.21
N VAL A 389 -7.70 -1.84 14.38
CA VAL A 389 -7.79 -1.01 15.60
C VAL A 389 -7.14 0.37 15.37
N LYS A 390 -5.93 0.38 14.79
CA LYS A 390 -5.21 1.60 14.43
C LYS A 390 -6.05 2.52 13.56
N TYR A 391 -6.59 2.03 12.44
CA TYR A 391 -7.35 2.86 11.51
C TYR A 391 -8.68 3.34 12.09
N PHE A 392 -9.31 2.54 12.95
CA PHE A 392 -10.48 2.99 13.70
C PHE A 392 -10.17 4.20 14.58
N ILE A 393 -9.06 4.15 15.34
CA ILE A 393 -8.62 5.26 16.20
C ILE A 393 -8.22 6.48 15.35
N ILE A 394 -7.41 6.27 14.30
CA ILE A 394 -6.94 7.34 13.40
C ILE A 394 -8.12 8.05 12.74
N PHE A 395 -9.18 7.33 12.36
CA PHE A 395 -10.38 7.93 11.77
C PHE A 395 -10.98 9.01 12.67
N TYR A 396 -11.20 8.70 13.95
CA TYR A 396 -11.75 9.67 14.90
C TYR A 396 -10.80 10.82 15.18
N ILE A 397 -9.50 10.55 15.34
CA ILE A 397 -8.49 11.61 15.54
C ILE A 397 -8.45 12.57 14.35
N LYS A 398 -8.38 12.05 13.12
CA LYS A 398 -8.34 12.86 11.90
C LYS A 398 -9.66 13.61 11.69
N LYS A 399 -10.81 13.03 12.06
CA LYS A 399 -12.12 13.70 12.06
C LYS A 399 -12.13 14.90 13.00
N ILE A 400 -11.66 14.74 14.25
CA ILE A 400 -11.61 15.84 15.22
C ILE A 400 -10.65 16.92 14.72
N SER A 401 -9.45 16.55 14.25
CA SER A 401 -8.46 17.48 13.70
C SER A 401 -9.00 18.22 12.46
N LEU A 402 -9.75 17.55 11.58
CA LEU A 402 -10.40 18.18 10.43
C LEU A 402 -11.43 19.25 10.84
N ILE A 403 -12.33 18.91 11.76
CA ILE A 403 -13.41 19.81 12.18
C ILE A 403 -12.87 20.99 12.99
N HIS A 404 -11.88 20.75 13.85
CA HIS A 404 -11.45 21.76 14.81
C HIS A 404 -10.17 22.48 14.42
N ALA A 405 -9.18 21.84 13.79
CA ALA A 405 -7.82 22.40 13.65
C ALA A 405 -7.42 22.81 12.23
N ARG A 406 -8.16 22.38 11.20
CA ARG A 406 -7.78 22.60 9.79
C ARG A 406 -8.76 23.49 9.04
N LYS A 407 -8.24 24.23 8.06
CA LYS A 407 -9.07 25.00 7.11
C LYS A 407 -9.47 24.11 5.91
N PRO A 408 -10.61 24.42 5.24
CA PRO A 408 -10.95 23.80 3.97
C PRO A 408 -9.82 23.98 2.94
N ALA A 409 -9.69 23.04 1.99
CA ALA A 409 -8.71 23.17 0.93
C ALA A 409 -9.08 24.32 -0.03
N ASP A 410 -8.11 25.17 -0.38
CA ASP A 410 -8.33 26.35 -1.23
C ASP A 410 -8.67 25.99 -2.70
N ARG A 411 -8.29 24.78 -3.14
CA ARG A 411 -8.62 24.24 -4.47
C ARG A 411 -9.54 23.02 -4.33
N PRO A 412 -10.77 23.05 -4.87
CA PRO A 412 -11.60 21.86 -4.92
C PRO A 412 -10.97 20.86 -5.90
N ILE A 413 -10.33 19.82 -5.37
CA ILE A 413 -9.83 18.72 -6.20
C ILE A 413 -11.04 17.99 -6.78
N ARG A 414 -11.04 17.77 -8.10
CA ARG A 414 -12.06 16.96 -8.77
C ARG A 414 -11.94 15.51 -8.27
N ALA A 415 -12.77 15.15 -7.30
CA ALA A 415 -12.67 13.88 -6.56
C ALA A 415 -12.80 12.63 -7.45
N SER A 416 -13.50 12.73 -8.59
CA SER A 416 -13.75 11.58 -9.48
C SER A 416 -12.50 11.09 -10.22
N SER A 417 -11.65 11.96 -10.77
CA SER A 417 -10.48 11.52 -11.54
C SER A 417 -9.38 10.91 -10.66
N SER A 418 -9.28 11.35 -9.40
CA SER A 418 -8.24 10.92 -8.46
C SER A 418 -8.47 9.52 -7.90
N ASN A 419 -9.71 9.02 -7.89
CA ASN A 419 -10.03 7.71 -7.33
C ASN A 419 -9.36 6.56 -8.10
N PHE A 420 -9.37 6.62 -9.44
CA PHE A 420 -8.67 5.65 -10.29
C PHE A 420 -7.16 5.65 -10.02
N PHE A 421 -6.56 6.83 -9.90
CA PHE A 421 -5.14 6.97 -9.56
C PHE A 421 -4.79 6.28 -8.24
N PHE A 422 -5.57 6.53 -7.17
CA PHE A 422 -5.32 5.89 -5.88
C PHE A 422 -5.52 4.37 -5.91
N LEU A 423 -6.50 3.87 -6.67
CA LEU A 423 -6.69 2.42 -6.88
C LEU A 423 -5.53 1.79 -7.66
N ALA A 424 -4.99 2.48 -8.66
CA ALA A 424 -3.80 2.03 -9.38
C ALA A 424 -2.56 1.98 -8.47
N VAL A 425 -2.36 3.00 -7.63
CA VAL A 425 -1.28 3.04 -6.65
C VAL A 425 -1.43 1.91 -5.62
N LEU A 426 -2.64 1.66 -5.13
CA LEU A 426 -2.96 0.56 -4.22
C LEU A 426 -2.64 -0.80 -4.86
N LEU A 427 -2.96 -0.98 -6.15
CA LEU A 427 -2.61 -2.18 -6.91
C LEU A 427 -1.09 -2.37 -7.03
N ILE A 428 -0.33 -1.30 -7.30
CA ILE A 428 1.14 -1.35 -7.31
C ILE A 428 1.68 -1.77 -5.94
N GLY A 429 1.12 -1.22 -4.86
CA GLY A 429 1.47 -1.61 -3.49
C GLY A 429 1.22 -3.10 -3.22
N LEU A 430 0.12 -3.65 -3.74
CA LEU A 430 -0.18 -5.08 -3.61
C LEU A 430 0.81 -5.95 -4.39
N ILE A 431 1.12 -5.59 -5.64
CA ILE A 431 2.12 -6.30 -6.46
C ILE A 431 3.48 -6.27 -5.76
N LEU A 432 3.86 -5.12 -5.20
CA LEU A 432 5.10 -4.98 -4.43
C LEU A 432 5.10 -5.85 -3.16
N ALA A 433 3.95 -6.18 -2.58
CA ALA A 433 3.86 -7.10 -1.45
C ALA A 433 4.00 -8.57 -1.88
N PHE A 434 3.46 -8.95 -3.05
CA PHE A 434 3.59 -10.30 -3.59
C PHE A 434 5.04 -10.72 -3.85
N ILE A 435 5.88 -9.80 -4.33
CA ILE A 435 7.27 -10.11 -4.67
C ILE A 435 8.08 -10.60 -3.46
N PRO A 436 8.26 -9.84 -2.36
CA PRO A 436 9.05 -10.26 -1.22
C PRO A 436 8.43 -11.45 -0.49
N VAL A 437 7.10 -11.51 -0.36
CA VAL A 437 6.40 -12.66 0.27
C VAL A 437 6.56 -13.92 -0.57
N GLY A 438 6.47 -13.81 -1.90
CA GLY A 438 6.67 -14.93 -2.82
C GLY A 438 8.10 -15.44 -2.78
N VAL A 439 9.10 -14.55 -2.82
CA VAL A 439 10.51 -14.90 -2.70
C VAL A 439 10.81 -15.53 -1.33
N SER A 440 10.22 -15.02 -0.25
CA SER A 440 10.42 -15.58 1.08
C SER A 440 9.82 -16.99 1.23
N ILE A 441 8.67 -17.25 0.60
CA ILE A 441 8.03 -18.57 0.62
C ILE A 441 8.77 -19.59 -0.25
N ALA A 442 9.27 -19.16 -1.42
CA ALA A 442 9.81 -20.05 -2.44
C ALA A 442 11.33 -20.27 -2.36
N SER A 443 12.10 -19.25 -1.98
CA SER A 443 13.55 -19.26 -2.13
C SER A 443 14.34 -19.25 -0.83
N ILE A 444 13.79 -18.68 0.25
CA ILE A 444 14.50 -18.58 1.55
C ILE A 444 14.26 -19.86 2.36
N PRO A 445 15.31 -20.48 2.93
CA PRO A 445 15.14 -21.61 3.82
C PRO A 445 14.31 -21.25 5.07
N SER A 446 13.33 -22.08 5.42
CA SER A 446 12.51 -21.88 6.62
C SER A 446 13.32 -22.14 7.88
N SER A 447 13.13 -21.30 8.90
CA SER A 447 13.79 -21.49 10.19
C SER A 447 13.40 -22.83 10.81
N LYS A 448 14.41 -23.60 11.23
CA LYS A 448 14.21 -24.90 11.89
C LYS A 448 13.88 -24.74 13.37
N ALA A 449 14.21 -23.57 13.92
CA ALA A 449 14.04 -23.25 15.33
C ALA A 449 12.60 -22.85 15.69
N CYS A 450 11.82 -22.30 14.76
CA CYS A 450 10.51 -21.72 15.06
C CYS A 450 9.49 -21.87 13.92
N GLY A 451 8.20 -21.66 14.24
CA GLY A 451 7.13 -21.55 13.27
C GLY A 451 6.62 -22.87 12.66
N PRO A 452 5.70 -22.78 11.67
CA PRO A 452 4.95 -23.93 11.16
C PRO A 452 5.76 -24.80 10.18
N PHE A 453 6.73 -24.22 9.46
CA PHE A 453 7.42 -24.91 8.36
C PHE A 453 8.73 -25.62 8.78
N ARG A 454 8.91 -25.95 10.06
CA ARG A 454 10.17 -26.53 10.60
C ARG A 454 10.59 -27.84 9.92
N ASN A 455 9.63 -28.63 9.47
CA ASN A 455 9.88 -29.92 8.81
C ASN A 455 10.28 -29.78 7.32
N PHE A 456 10.12 -28.60 6.75
CA PHE A 456 10.36 -28.32 5.34
C PHE A 456 11.60 -27.45 5.17
N ASN A 457 12.31 -27.57 4.06
CA ASN A 457 13.44 -26.67 3.78
C ASN A 457 12.97 -25.32 3.29
N THR A 458 11.87 -25.26 2.55
CA THR A 458 11.20 -24.02 2.16
C THR A 458 9.73 -24.08 2.54
N SER A 459 9.11 -22.91 2.74
CA SER A 459 7.67 -22.86 3.08
C SER A 459 6.80 -23.46 1.96
N TRP A 460 7.25 -23.40 0.71
CA TRP A 460 6.54 -23.94 -0.46
C TRP A 460 6.48 -25.48 -0.49
N GLU A 461 7.46 -26.19 0.08
CA GLU A 461 7.56 -27.66 0.04
C GLU A 461 6.37 -28.38 0.69
N VAL A 462 5.62 -27.70 1.57
CA VAL A 462 4.39 -28.23 2.16
C VAL A 462 3.34 -28.61 1.11
N VAL A 463 3.30 -27.89 -0.02
CA VAL A 463 2.30 -28.09 -1.08
C VAL A 463 2.52 -29.44 -1.78
N PRO A 464 3.67 -29.72 -2.41
CA PRO A 464 3.91 -31.01 -3.05
C PRO A 464 3.92 -32.16 -2.03
N ASP A 465 4.36 -31.95 -0.79
CA ASP A 465 4.32 -32.97 0.26
C ASP A 465 2.88 -33.38 0.59
N THR A 466 1.99 -32.41 0.78
CA THR A 466 0.57 -32.69 1.04
C THR A 466 -0.11 -33.36 -0.16
N ILE A 467 0.22 -32.95 -1.39
CA ILE A 467 -0.33 -33.56 -2.61
C ILE A 467 0.06 -35.04 -2.74
N ARG A 468 1.25 -35.45 -2.26
CA ARG A 468 1.66 -36.86 -2.25
C ARG A 468 0.83 -37.73 -1.30
N GLY A 469 0.21 -37.13 -0.28
CA GLY A 469 -0.72 -37.82 0.63
C GLY A 469 -2.11 -38.08 0.04
N PHE A 470 -2.44 -37.50 -1.11
CA PHE A 470 -3.74 -37.66 -1.76
C PHE A 470 -3.85 -38.94 -2.60
N PRO A 471 -5.09 -39.40 -2.90
CA PRO A 471 -5.28 -40.55 -3.78
C PRO A 471 -4.67 -40.31 -5.16
N LYS A 472 -4.11 -41.37 -5.78
CA LYS A 472 -3.34 -41.31 -7.04
C LYS A 472 -4.05 -40.55 -8.17
N GLY A 473 -5.38 -40.66 -8.28
CA GLY A 473 -6.15 -39.93 -9.27
C GLY A 473 -6.09 -38.41 -9.08
N LEU A 474 -6.27 -37.92 -7.83
CA LEU A 474 -6.20 -36.49 -7.52
C LEU A 474 -4.76 -35.96 -7.68
N GLN A 475 -3.77 -36.78 -7.30
CA GLN A 475 -2.36 -36.47 -7.49
C GLN A 475 -2.02 -36.23 -8.97
N GLN A 476 -2.46 -37.11 -9.87
CA GLN A 476 -2.22 -36.97 -11.31
C GLN A 476 -2.87 -35.70 -11.88
N VAL A 477 -4.09 -35.36 -11.44
CA VAL A 477 -4.77 -34.13 -11.88
C VAL A 477 -4.03 -32.88 -11.41
N LEU A 478 -3.64 -32.82 -10.14
CA LEU A 478 -2.97 -31.64 -9.57
C LEU A 478 -1.57 -31.42 -10.14
N PHE A 479 -0.75 -32.48 -10.26
CA PHE A 479 0.55 -32.37 -10.92
C PHE A 479 0.43 -32.13 -12.43
N GLY A 480 -0.64 -32.64 -13.06
CA GLY A 480 -0.98 -32.33 -14.45
C GLY A 480 -1.28 -30.85 -14.66
N MET A 481 -2.09 -30.23 -13.79
CA MET A 481 -2.38 -28.78 -13.83
C MET A 481 -1.14 -27.92 -13.58
N ALA A 482 -0.24 -28.38 -12.70
CA ALA A 482 1.02 -27.68 -12.42
C ALA A 482 2.10 -27.91 -13.50
N SER A 483 1.87 -28.80 -14.45
CA SER A 483 2.84 -29.13 -15.50
C SER A 483 2.96 -28.01 -16.53
N GLU A 484 4.17 -27.80 -17.04
CA GLU A 484 4.45 -26.93 -18.19
C GLU A 484 3.60 -27.29 -19.41
N ALA A 485 3.29 -28.59 -19.58
CA ALA A 485 2.45 -29.10 -20.66
C ALA A 485 0.99 -28.63 -20.59
N PHE A 486 0.48 -28.30 -19.39
CA PHE A 486 -0.84 -27.68 -19.21
C PHE A 486 -0.75 -26.15 -19.24
N ALA A 487 0.33 -25.58 -18.68
CA ALA A 487 0.51 -24.14 -18.61
C ALA A 487 0.54 -23.49 -20.00
N VAL A 488 1.32 -24.04 -20.94
CA VAL A 488 1.45 -23.49 -22.31
C VAL A 488 0.11 -23.39 -23.04
N PRO A 489 -0.69 -24.46 -23.20
CA PRO A 489 -1.99 -24.35 -23.87
C PRO A 489 -2.98 -23.48 -23.08
N PHE A 490 -2.93 -23.48 -21.75
CA PHE A 490 -3.74 -22.58 -20.93
C PHE A 490 -3.42 -21.10 -21.20
N PHE A 491 -2.15 -20.73 -21.22
CA PHE A 491 -1.69 -19.38 -21.60
C PHE A 491 -2.10 -19.03 -23.04
N MET A 492 -1.98 -19.96 -23.98
CA MET A 492 -2.44 -19.75 -25.36
C MET A 492 -3.94 -19.47 -25.44
N VAL A 493 -4.77 -20.23 -24.71
CA VAL A 493 -6.21 -20.01 -24.64
C VAL A 493 -6.52 -18.64 -24.01
N ILE A 494 -5.85 -18.26 -22.93
CA ILE A 494 -5.99 -16.93 -22.32
C ILE A 494 -5.60 -15.82 -23.31
N CYS A 495 -4.49 -15.97 -24.03
CA CYS A 495 -4.06 -15.02 -25.05
C CYS A 495 -5.10 -14.90 -26.17
N LEU A 496 -5.65 -16.02 -26.67
CA LEU A 496 -6.72 -16.00 -27.67
C LEU A 496 -7.99 -15.31 -27.16
N ILE A 497 -8.38 -15.56 -25.91
CA ILE A 497 -9.50 -14.88 -25.25
C ILE A 497 -9.22 -13.37 -25.15
N MET A 498 -8.01 -13.00 -24.73
CA MET A 498 -7.60 -11.59 -24.64
C MET A 498 -7.62 -10.92 -26.02
N PHE A 499 -7.09 -11.57 -27.06
CA PHE A 499 -7.14 -11.06 -28.44
C PHE A 499 -8.58 -10.92 -28.94
N TYR A 500 -9.46 -11.88 -28.63
CA TYR A 500 -10.88 -11.78 -28.93
C TYR A 500 -11.51 -10.56 -28.27
N PHE A 501 -11.26 -10.33 -26.97
CA PHE A 501 -11.76 -9.15 -26.27
C PHE A 501 -11.17 -7.84 -26.79
N MET A 502 -9.89 -7.81 -27.17
CA MET A 502 -9.28 -6.65 -27.81
C MET A 502 -9.92 -6.35 -29.17
N ALA A 503 -10.16 -7.38 -29.99
CA ALA A 503 -10.84 -7.23 -31.27
C ALA A 503 -12.30 -6.77 -31.09
N LEU A 504 -13.01 -7.32 -30.10
CA LEU A 504 -14.38 -6.93 -29.74
C LEU A 504 -14.44 -5.48 -29.26
N ALA A 505 -13.51 -5.05 -28.40
CA ALA A 505 -13.41 -3.67 -27.96
C ALA A 505 -13.14 -2.72 -29.15
N GLY A 506 -12.25 -3.12 -30.07
CA GLY A 506 -11.99 -2.37 -31.31
C GLY A 506 -13.20 -2.30 -32.26
N ALA A 507 -14.03 -3.34 -32.32
CA ALA A 507 -15.27 -3.34 -33.09
C ALA A 507 -16.33 -2.43 -32.46
N HIS A 508 -16.53 -2.51 -31.14
CA HIS A 508 -17.43 -1.61 -30.43
C HIS A 508 -17.02 -0.15 -30.56
N LYS A 509 -15.72 0.15 -30.49
CA LYS A 509 -15.22 1.51 -30.74
C LYS A 509 -15.66 2.05 -32.12
N ARG A 510 -15.51 1.25 -33.18
CA ARG A 510 -15.97 1.62 -34.53
C ARG A 510 -17.49 1.82 -34.62
N VAL A 511 -18.28 1.04 -33.89
CA VAL A 511 -19.74 1.23 -33.82
C VAL A 511 -20.07 2.55 -33.12
N VAL A 512 -19.38 2.88 -32.02
CA VAL A 512 -19.55 4.15 -31.32
C VAL A 512 -19.20 5.33 -32.24
N GLU A 513 -18.06 5.28 -32.94
CA GLU A 513 -17.66 6.32 -33.90
C GLU A 513 -18.73 6.53 -34.99
N ARG A 514 -19.31 5.46 -35.55
CA ARG A 514 -20.41 5.57 -36.52
C ARG A 514 -21.69 6.17 -35.93
N LEU A 515 -22.03 5.83 -34.68
CA LEU A 515 -23.19 6.40 -34.01
C LEU A 515 -23.00 7.89 -33.75
N GLU A 516 -21.81 8.32 -33.36
CA GLU A 516 -21.46 9.74 -33.19
C GLU A 516 -21.56 10.49 -34.53
N GLU A 517 -21.07 9.93 -35.63
CA GLU A 517 -21.22 10.51 -36.97
C GLU A 517 -22.69 10.65 -37.38
N GLN A 518 -23.52 9.61 -37.14
CA GLN A 518 -24.96 9.66 -37.40
C GLN A 518 -25.65 10.74 -36.58
N LEU A 519 -25.31 10.86 -35.29
CA LEU A 519 -25.88 11.84 -34.39
C LEU A 519 -25.49 13.28 -34.80
N ALA A 520 -24.26 13.47 -35.29
CA ALA A 520 -23.79 14.74 -35.84
C ALA A 520 -24.48 15.10 -37.17
N LEU A 521 -24.78 14.13 -38.03
CA LEU A 521 -25.56 14.33 -39.26
C LEU A 521 -27.01 14.71 -38.93
N GLU A 522 -27.68 13.97 -38.04
CA GLU A 522 -29.06 14.24 -37.64
C GLU A 522 -29.20 15.62 -36.97
N SER A 523 -28.20 16.02 -36.17
CA SER A 523 -28.12 17.37 -35.58
C SER A 523 -28.05 18.46 -36.67
N ARG A 524 -27.23 18.26 -37.70
CA ARG A 524 -27.13 19.19 -38.84
C ARG A 524 -28.43 19.30 -39.62
N ASP A 525 -29.10 18.17 -39.89
CA ASP A 525 -30.39 18.16 -40.59
C ASP A 525 -31.48 18.88 -39.80
N LYS A 526 -31.56 18.65 -38.48
CA LYS A 526 -32.49 19.39 -37.61
C LYS A 526 -32.23 20.89 -37.65
N MET A 527 -30.97 21.30 -37.60
CA MET A 527 -30.60 22.72 -37.65
C MET A 527 -30.92 23.35 -39.02
N PHE A 528 -30.74 22.60 -40.11
CA PHE A 528 -31.16 22.99 -41.45
C PHE A 528 -32.68 23.17 -41.56
N LEU A 529 -33.46 22.22 -41.05
CA LEU A 529 -34.93 22.30 -41.02
C LEU A 529 -35.41 23.50 -40.17
N ILE A 530 -34.82 23.73 -39.00
CA ILE A 530 -35.13 24.89 -38.15
C ILE A 530 -34.85 26.20 -38.91
N ARG A 531 -33.72 26.30 -39.62
CA ARG A 531 -33.42 27.48 -40.46
C ARG A 531 -34.50 27.72 -41.51
N LYS A 532 -34.90 26.68 -42.25
CA LYS A 532 -35.96 26.78 -43.27
C LYS A 532 -37.30 27.22 -42.69
N ILE A 533 -37.70 26.68 -41.53
CA ILE A 533 -38.93 27.08 -40.85
C ILE A 533 -38.85 28.54 -40.36
N THR A 534 -37.68 28.97 -39.88
CA THR A 534 -37.46 30.34 -39.38
C THR A 534 -37.50 31.35 -40.54
N GLU A 535 -36.94 31.01 -41.70
CA GLU A 535 -37.04 31.81 -42.93
C GLU A 535 -38.49 31.90 -43.41
N ALA A 536 -39.22 30.78 -43.43
CA ALA A 536 -40.64 30.76 -43.82
C ALA A 536 -41.52 31.62 -42.89
N LYS A 537 -41.22 31.70 -41.59
CA LYS A 537 -41.93 32.56 -40.63
C LYS A 537 -41.57 34.05 -40.73
N ARG A 538 -40.46 34.41 -41.40
CA ARG A 538 -40.02 35.80 -41.57
C ARG A 538 -40.58 36.49 -42.81
N CYS A 539 -41.14 35.72 -43.75
CA CYS A 539 -41.91 36.29 -44.85
C CYS A 539 -43.37 36.46 -44.38
N PRO A 540 -43.91 37.69 -44.33
CA PRO A 540 -45.28 37.97 -43.94
C PRO A 540 -46.32 37.41 -44.92
#